data_AF-A0A3D2FAS8-F1
#
_entry.id   AF-A0A3D2FAS8-F1
#
_cell.length_a   1.000
_cell.length_b   1.000
_cell.length_c   1.000
_cell.angle_alpha   90.00
_cell.angle_beta   90.00
_cell.angle_gamma   90.00
#
_symmetry.space_group_name_H-M   'P 1'
#
loop_
_entity.id
_entity.type
_entity.pdbx_description
1 polymer ?
#
loop_
_entity_poly.entity_id
_entity_poly.type
_entity_poly.pdbx_seq_one_letter_code
_entity_poly.pdbx_strand_id
1 'polypeptide(L)' 'MKTPLLLIAAGGTGGHMFPAQALAEEMLKKGWRVKLSTDARGARYTGGFPHTT' A
#
# COMPACT_ATOMS: atom_id res chain seq x y z
N MET A 1 13.39 15.93 10.63
CA MET A 1 13.06 15.94 9.19
C MET A 1 11.72 15.23 8.99
N LYS A 2 10.91 15.63 8.00
CA LYS A 2 9.58 15.05 7.77
C LYS A 2 9.74 13.72 7.04
N THR A 3 9.12 12.65 7.54
CA THR A 3 9.17 11.34 6.91
C THR A 3 8.50 11.37 5.53
N PRO A 4 9.18 10.91 4.45
CA PRO A 4 8.61 10.90 3.11
C PRO A 4 7.32 10.07 3.05
N LEU A 5 6.39 10.47 2.18
CA LEU A 5 5.10 9.82 1.99
C LEU A 5 5.02 9.25 0.58
N LEU A 6 4.70 7.96 0.47
CA LEU A 6 4.36 7.29 -0.77
C LEU A 6 2.85 7.06 -0.84
N LEU A 7 2.19 7.64 -1.85
CA LEU A 7 0.81 7.33 -2.19
C LEU A 7 0.79 6.31 -3.33
N ILE A 8 0.32 5.10 -3.05
CA ILE A 8 0.20 4.02 -4.03
C ILE A 8 -1.23 4.02 -4.58
N ALA A 9 -1.39 4.11 -5.90
CA ALA A 9 -2.67 3.93 -6.56
C ALA A 9 -2.71 2.55 -7.22
N ALA A 10 -3.38 1.60 -6.58
CA ALA A 10 -3.51 0.23 -7.07
C ALA A 10 -4.93 -0.31 -6.78
N GLY A 11 -5.50 -1.05 -7.72
CA GLY A 11 -6.88 -1.52 -7.66
C GLY A 11 -7.10 -2.81 -8.46
N GLY A 12 -8.35 -3.27 -8.55
CA GLY A 12 -8.69 -4.52 -9.21
C GLY A 12 -8.51 -5.75 -8.33
N THR A 13 -7.78 -6.75 -8.83
CA THR A 13 -7.62 -8.07 -8.19
C THR A 13 -6.20 -8.27 -7.64
N GLY A 14 -5.95 -9.42 -7.00
CA GLY A 14 -4.66 -9.76 -6.39
C GLY A 14 -3.42 -9.52 -7.25
N GLY A 15 -3.53 -9.65 -8.58
CA GLY A 15 -2.41 -9.41 -9.50
C GLY A 15 -1.82 -7.99 -9.44
N HIS A 16 -2.61 -6.98 -9.07
CA HIS A 16 -2.13 -5.61 -8.82
C HIS A 16 -1.94 -5.33 -7.33
N MET A 17 -2.81 -5.91 -6.49
CA MET A 17 -2.82 -5.62 -5.06
C MET A 17 -1.62 -6.22 -4.32
N PHE A 18 -1.18 -7.44 -4.67
CA PHE A 18 -0.04 -8.08 -3.99
C PHE A 18 1.32 -7.42 -4.30
N PRO A 19 1.64 -7.04 -5.54
CA PRO A 19 2.85 -6.24 -5.80
C PRO A 19 2.83 -4.88 -5.08
N ALA A 20 1.66 -4.23 -5.02
CA ALA A 20 1.49 -2.97 -4.30
C ALA A 20 1.68 -3.15 -2.77
N GLN A 21 1.23 -4.27 -2.22
CA GLN A 21 1.48 -4.62 -0.82
C GLN A 21 2.97 -4.85 -0.55
N ALA A 22 3.65 -5.64 -1.39
CA ALA A 22 5.08 -5.90 -1.25
C ALA A 22 5.90 -4.61 -1.29
N LEU A 23 5.57 -3.68 -2.19
CA LEU A 23 6.17 -2.35 -2.22
C LEU A 23 5.88 -1.57 -0.92
N ALA A 24 4.64 -1.57 -0.44
CA ALA A 24 4.28 -0.88 0.79
C ALA A 24 5.10 -1.39 1.99
N GLU A 25 5.20 -2.72 2.16
CA GLU A 25 5.97 -3.36 3.23
C GLU A 25 7.46 -2.94 3.19
N GLU A 26 8.08 -2.96 2.02
CA GLU A 26 9.48 -2.56 1.87
C GLU A 26 9.71 -1.06 2.16
N MET A 27 8.77 -0.20 1.77
CA MET A 27 8.89 1.23 2.01
C MET A 27 8.67 1.58 3.49
N LEU A 28 7.77 0.87 4.17
CA LEU A 28 7.63 0.99 5.62
C LEU A 28 8.90 0.54 6.37
N LYS A 29 9.55 -0.55 5.95
CA LYS A 29 10.85 -0.97 6.52
C LYS A 29 11.94 0.08 6.31
N LYS A 30 11.89 0.84 5.21
CA LYS A 30 12.77 1.99 4.95
C LYS A 30 12.38 3.24 5.75
N GLY A 31 11.37 3.15 6.62
CA GLY A 31 10.90 4.22 7.47
C GLY A 31 10.03 5.24 6.74
N TRP A 32 9.44 4.91 5.59
CA TRP A 32 8.52 5.81 4.89
C TRP A 32 7.11 5.71 5.48
N ARG A 33 6.30 6.74 5.22
CA ARG A 33 4.85 6.65 5.39
C ARG A 33 4.25 6.16 4.07
N VAL A 34 3.27 5.28 4.13
CA VAL A 34 2.61 4.75 2.93
C VAL A 34 1.10 4.93 3.04
N LYS A 35 0.45 5.28 1.95
CA LYS A 35 -1.02 5.25 1.82
C LYS A 35 -1.41 4.54 0.53
N LEU A 36 -2.53 3.83 0.58
CA LEU A 36 -3.13 3.18 -0.58
C LEU A 36 -4.41 3.92 -0.99
N SER A 37 -4.52 4.22 -2.28
CA SER A 37 -5.77 4.60 -2.94
C SER A 37 -6.21 3.44 -3.83
N THR A 38 -7.43 2.94 -3.64
CA THR A 38 -7.91 1.74 -4.32
C THR A 38 -9.38 1.84 -4.71
N ASP A 39 -9.81 0.96 -5.62
CA ASP A 39 -11.20 0.80 -6.02
C ASP A 39 -11.93 -0.24 -5.15
N ALA A 40 -13.25 -0.36 -5.32
CA ALA A 40 -14.09 -1.28 -4.54
C ALA A 40 -13.69 -2.77 -4.64
N ARG A 41 -13.06 -3.21 -5.74
CA ARG A 41 -12.54 -4.58 -5.87
C ARG A 41 -11.23 -4.72 -5.11
N GLY A 42 -10.33 -3.76 -5.26
CA GLY A 42 -9.04 -3.74 -4.56
C GLY A 42 -9.19 -3.66 -3.04
N ALA A 43 -10.24 -2.99 -2.54
CA ALA A 43 -10.62 -2.97 -1.13
C ALA A 43 -10.79 -4.38 -0.51
N ARG A 44 -11.11 -5.40 -1.32
CA ARG A 44 -11.24 -6.79 -0.85
C ARG A 44 -9.88 -7.46 -0.53
N TYR A 45 -8.78 -6.85 -0.95
CA TYR A 45 -7.41 -7.34 -0.80
C TYR A 45 -6.56 -6.47 0.13
N THR A 46 -7.13 -5.44 0.78
CA THR A 46 -6.36 -4.53 1.65
C THR A 46 -6.05 -5.09 3.03
N GLY A 47 -6.59 -6.26 3.39
CA GLY A 47 -6.31 -6.90 4.68
C GLY A 47 -4.83 -7.23 4.91
N GLY A 48 -4.06 -7.46 3.84
CA GLY A 48 -2.62 -7.65 3.91
C GLY A 48 -1.80 -6.35 3.86
N PHE A 49 -2.43 -5.21 3.56
CA PHE A 49 -1.69 -3.95 3.54
C PHE A 49 -1.37 -3.50 4.96
N PRO A 50 -0.09 -3.23 5.27
CA PRO A 50 0.29 -2.76 6.59
C PRO A 50 -0.38 -1.41 6.88
N HIS A 51 -1.17 -1.37 7.95
CA HIS A 51 -1.86 -0.16 8.37
C HIS A 51 -0.81 0.77 8.98
N THR A 52 -0.39 1.79 8.22
CA THR A 52 0.39 2.88 8.81
C THR A 52 -0.58 3.88 9.40
N THR A 53 -0.49 4.04 10.72
CA THR A 53 -1.16 5.12 11.45
C THR A 53 -0.70 6.49 10.96
#